data_AF-A0A0S3RR06-F1
#
_entry.id   AF-A0A0S3RR06-F1
#
_cell.length_a   1.000
_cell.length_b   1.000
_cell.length_c   1.000
_cell.angle_alpha   90.00
_cell.angle_beta   90.00
_cell.angle_gamma   90.00
#
_symmetry.space_group_name_H-M   'P 1'
#
loop_
_entity.id
_entity.type
_entity.pdbx_description
1 polymer ?
#
loop_
_entity_poly.entity_id
_entity_poly.type
_entity_poly.pdbx_seq_one_letter_code
_entity_poly.pdbx_strand_id
1 'polypeptide(L)'
;MADSSPSSTTVSRTALLLLRVLTFIFLFIALILIAVAKQTDDNTGEKIKFSDFYTYRYMISTIIIGFVYNLLQMGFSIFTVVSGNRVLSGNGGYLFDFFGDKIISYFLISGSSAGFGLTVELRRGTPSNSFTDKAHASASLLLIAFLFTAVASTFTSFALSKKTNS
;
A
#
# COMPACT_ATOMS: atom_id res chain seq x y z
N MET A 1 21.72 -38.16 -1.45
CA MET A 1 20.74 -37.21 -1.99
C MET A 1 20.33 -36.31 -0.84
N ALA A 2 20.93 -35.12 -0.74
CA ALA A 2 20.68 -34.23 0.40
C ALA A 2 19.39 -33.46 0.16
N ASP A 3 18.40 -33.69 1.00
CA ASP A 3 17.12 -33.00 0.97
C ASP A 3 17.32 -31.58 1.53
N SER A 4 17.65 -30.63 0.66
CA SER A 4 17.86 -29.23 1.02
C SER A 4 16.51 -28.54 1.23
N SER A 5 15.82 -28.90 2.31
CA SER A 5 14.65 -28.16 2.77
C SER A 5 15.06 -26.71 3.06
N PRO A 6 14.39 -25.71 2.46
CA PRO A 6 14.78 -24.31 2.65
C PRO A 6 14.61 -23.93 4.12
N SER A 7 15.68 -23.39 4.72
CA SER A 7 15.62 -22.91 6.10
C SER A 7 14.51 -21.86 6.28
N SER A 8 13.83 -21.89 7.43
CA SER A 8 12.70 -20.99 7.78
C SER A 8 12.98 -19.49 7.49
N THR A 9 14.24 -19.06 7.57
CA THR A 9 14.69 -17.69 7.26
C THR A 9 14.59 -17.32 5.78
N THR A 10 14.81 -18.26 4.86
CA THR A 10 14.69 -18.03 3.41
C THR A 10 13.22 -17.95 2.98
N VAL A 11 12.36 -18.76 3.59
CA VAL A 11 10.91 -18.75 3.36
C VAL A 11 10.30 -17.42 3.80
N SER A 12 10.68 -16.90 4.97
CA SER A 12 10.20 -15.60 5.47
C SER A 12 10.62 -14.42 4.58
N ARG A 13 11.86 -14.42 4.06
CA ARG A 13 12.32 -13.36 3.14
C ARG A 13 11.55 -13.35 1.83
N THR A 14 11.29 -14.53 1.26
CA THR A 14 10.53 -14.65 0.02
C THR A 14 9.08 -14.17 0.22
N ALA A 15 8.44 -14.58 1.32
CA ALA A 15 7.10 -14.12 1.67
C ALA A 15 7.03 -12.59 1.86
N LEU A 16 8.01 -12.00 2.56
CA LEU A 16 8.12 -10.54 2.72
C LEU A 16 8.21 -9.80 1.38
N LEU A 17 9.07 -10.28 0.47
CA LEU A 17 9.22 -9.68 -0.86
C LEU A 17 7.92 -9.78 -1.67
N LEU A 18 7.25 -10.93 -1.63
CA LEU A 18 5.96 -11.12 -2.31
C LEU A 18 4.89 -10.16 -1.77
N LEU A 19 4.78 -10.02 -0.44
CA LEU A 19 3.84 -9.08 0.19
C LEU A 19 4.08 -7.65 -0.28
N ARG A 20 5.33 -7.20 -0.36
CA ARG A 20 5.69 -5.85 -0.83
C ARG A 20 5.34 -5.64 -2.30
N VAL A 21 5.64 -6.61 -3.16
CA VAL A 21 5.29 -6.54 -4.59
C VAL A 21 3.77 -6.48 -4.75
N LEU A 22 3.02 -7.29 -4.00
CA LEU A 22 1.57 -7.24 -4.02
C LEU A 22 1.06 -5.88 -3.53
N THR A 23 1.53 -5.36 -2.39
CA THR A 23 1.19 -4.02 -1.89
C THR A 23 1.39 -2.96 -2.97
N PHE A 24 2.53 -2.97 -3.67
CA PHE A 24 2.82 -2.05 -4.76
C PHE A 24 1.79 -2.17 -5.89
N ILE A 25 1.47 -3.39 -6.34
CA ILE A 25 0.49 -3.62 -7.40
C ILE A 25 -0.89 -3.10 -6.97
N PHE A 26 -1.35 -3.40 -5.76
CA PHE A 26 -2.64 -2.94 -5.25
C PHE A 26 -2.70 -1.41 -5.14
N LEU A 27 -1.64 -0.77 -4.64
CA LEU A 27 -1.54 0.69 -4.61
C LEU A 27 -1.53 1.31 -6.01
N PHE A 28 -0.83 0.69 -6.95
CA PHE A 28 -0.77 1.18 -8.33
C PHE A 28 -2.14 1.09 -9.02
N ILE A 29 -2.86 -0.03 -8.85
CA ILE A 29 -4.22 -0.18 -9.39
C ILE A 29 -5.17 0.81 -8.70
N ALA A 30 -5.10 0.98 -7.37
CA ALA A 30 -5.90 1.98 -6.66
C ALA A 30 -5.65 3.40 -7.18
N LEU A 31 -4.38 3.77 -7.40
CA LEU A 31 -3.99 5.06 -7.97
C LEU A 31 -4.56 5.25 -9.38
N ILE A 32 -4.49 4.23 -10.24
CA ILE A 32 -5.08 4.27 -11.59
C ILE A 32 -6.59 4.43 -11.51
N LEU A 33 -7.28 3.65 -10.68
CA LEU A 33 -8.73 3.71 -10.55
C LEU A 33 -9.18 5.11 -10.19
N ILE A 34 -8.57 5.72 -9.18
CA ILE A 34 -8.84 7.10 -8.79
C ILE A 34 -8.48 8.10 -9.88
N ALA A 35 -7.35 7.95 -10.55
CA ALA A 35 -6.90 8.89 -11.59
C ALA A 35 -7.83 8.87 -12.83
N VAL A 36 -8.39 7.70 -13.14
CA VAL A 36 -9.31 7.46 -14.27
C VAL A 36 -10.77 7.68 -13.86
N ALA A 37 -11.08 7.71 -12.57
CA ALA A 37 -12.41 7.99 -12.08
C ALA A 37 -12.70 9.50 -12.21
N LYS A 38 -13.15 9.88 -13.41
CA LYS A 38 -13.69 11.20 -13.72
C LYS A 38 -15.18 11.01 -14.00
N GLN A 39 -16.03 11.74 -13.29
CA GLN A 39 -17.44 11.83 -13.65
C GLN A 39 -17.63 13.12 -14.46
N THR A 40 -18.25 13.01 -15.62
CA THR A 40 -18.75 14.19 -16.33
C THR A 40 -20.18 14.36 -15.83
N ASP A 41 -20.51 15.54 -15.31
CA ASP A 41 -21.88 15.90 -14.94
C ASP A 41 -22.69 16.14 -16.22
N ASP A 42 -23.72 15.32 -16.42
CA ASP A 42 -24.57 15.35 -17.62
C ASP A 42 -25.43 16.63 -17.71
N ASN A 43 -25.56 17.41 -16.61
CA ASN A 43 -26.38 18.63 -16.59
C ASN A 43 -25.59 19.93 -16.81
N THR A 44 -24.28 19.95 -16.50
CA THR A 44 -23.43 21.15 -16.55
C THR A 44 -22.26 21.02 -17.52
N GLY A 45 -21.95 19.79 -17.97
CA GLY A 45 -20.73 19.48 -18.71
C GLY A 45 -19.46 19.58 -17.85
N GLU A 46 -19.59 19.84 -16.54
CA GLU A 46 -18.48 20.03 -15.63
C GLU A 46 -17.97 18.69 -15.10
N LYS A 47 -16.65 18.52 -15.09
CA LYS A 47 -16.02 17.25 -14.70
C LYS A 47 -15.84 17.21 -13.19
N ILE A 48 -16.81 16.66 -12.47
CA ILE A 48 -16.68 16.42 -11.02
C ILE A 48 -15.59 15.36 -10.81
N LYS A 49 -14.53 15.75 -10.09
CA LYS A 49 -13.41 14.87 -9.76
C LYS A 49 -13.52 14.42 -8.32
N PHE A 50 -12.89 13.27 -8.02
CA PHE A 50 -12.63 12.86 -6.63
C PHE A 50 -11.92 13.93 -5.82
N SER A 51 -11.13 14.78 -6.48
CA SER A 51 -10.47 15.91 -5.85
C SER A 51 -11.44 16.99 -5.37
N ASP A 52 -12.74 16.94 -5.59
CA ASP A 52 -13.63 18.02 -5.15
C ASP A 52 -14.14 17.76 -3.72
N PHE A 53 -14.11 16.50 -3.29
CA PHE A 53 -14.45 16.11 -1.92
C PHE A 53 -13.20 16.03 -1.05
N TYR A 54 -13.23 16.70 0.10
CA TYR A 54 -12.12 16.70 1.06
C TYR A 54 -11.70 15.29 1.49
N THR A 55 -12.66 14.41 1.76
CA THR A 55 -12.40 13.02 2.19
C THR A 55 -11.72 12.20 1.09
N TYR A 56 -12.10 12.39 -0.17
CA TYR A 56 -11.42 11.73 -1.28
C TYR A 56 -10.03 12.31 -1.53
N ARG A 57 -9.81 13.62 -1.37
CA ARG A 57 -8.45 14.19 -1.37
C ARG A 57 -7.57 13.51 -0.32
N TYR A 58 -8.10 13.29 0.88
CA TYR A 58 -7.38 12.58 1.92
C TYR A 58 -7.02 11.14 1.51
N MET A 59 -7.97 10.37 0.99
CA MET A 59 -7.71 9.01 0.47
C MET A 59 -6.65 9.01 -0.65
N ILE A 60 -6.71 9.98 -1.57
CA ILE A 60 -5.71 10.14 -2.64
C ILE A 60 -4.33 10.39 -2.03
N SER A 61 -4.23 11.29 -1.05
CA SER A 61 -2.98 11.59 -0.36
C SER A 61 -2.39 10.35 0.30
N THR A 62 -3.19 9.53 0.98
CA THR A 62 -2.66 8.31 1.62
C THR A 62 -2.18 7.28 0.59
N ILE A 63 -2.86 7.15 -0.54
CA ILE A 63 -2.42 6.30 -1.66
C ILE A 63 -1.07 6.79 -2.21
N ILE A 64 -0.93 8.08 -2.47
CA ILE A 64 0.31 8.66 -2.99
C ILE A 64 1.46 8.46 -1.99
N ILE A 65 1.23 8.74 -0.70
CA ILE A 65 2.23 8.52 0.35
C ILE A 65 2.68 7.06 0.39
N GLY A 66 1.72 6.12 0.38
CA GLY A 66 2.03 4.68 0.35
C GLY A 66 2.78 4.25 -0.90
N PHE A 67 2.41 4.81 -2.06
CA PHE A 67 3.05 4.50 -3.34
C PHE A 67 4.50 5.02 -3.40
N VAL A 68 4.72 6.27 -2.98
CA VAL A 68 6.07 6.86 -2.90
C VAL A 68 6.95 6.09 -1.93
N TYR A 69 6.41 5.68 -0.77
CA TYR A 69 7.13 4.83 0.18
C TYR A 69 7.56 3.50 -0.46
N ASN A 70 6.65 2.81 -1.15
CA ASN A 70 6.98 1.54 -1.81
C ASN A 70 8.04 1.73 -2.91
N LEU A 71 7.96 2.82 -3.69
CA LEU A 71 8.99 3.15 -4.69
C LEU A 71 10.35 3.42 -4.03
N LEU A 72 10.38 4.16 -2.93
CA LEU A 72 11.60 4.42 -2.17
C LEU A 72 12.21 3.12 -1.63
N GLN A 73 11.39 2.26 -1.05
CA GLN A 73 11.80 0.95 -0.52
C GLN A 73 12.35 0.05 -1.63
N MET A 74 11.72 0.03 -2.80
CA MET A 74 12.18 -0.72 -3.98
C MET A 74 13.49 -0.14 -4.53
N GLY A 75 13.60 1.19 -4.60
CA GLY A 75 14.82 1.90 -5.01
C GLY A 75 16.00 1.58 -4.09
N PHE A 76 15.81 1.61 -2.77
CA PHE A 76 16.84 1.21 -1.81
C PHE A 76 17.24 -0.26 -1.92
N SER A 77 16.28 -1.14 -2.23
CA SER A 77 16.56 -2.56 -2.48
C SER A 77 17.44 -2.75 -3.73
N ILE A 78 17.11 -2.08 -4.84
CA ILE A 78 17.90 -2.14 -6.08
C ILE A 78 19.28 -1.52 -5.88
N PHE A 79 19.36 -0.35 -5.25
CA PHE A 79 20.64 0.31 -4.96
C PHE A 79 21.56 -0.58 -4.13
N THR A 80 20.99 -1.26 -3.15
CA THR A 80 21.69 -2.26 -2.32
C THR A 80 22.26 -3.40 -3.15
N VAL A 81 21.52 -3.92 -4.14
CA VAL A 81 21.96 -5.02 -5.00
C VAL A 81 23.05 -4.55 -5.98
N VAL A 82 22.90 -3.35 -6.55
CA VAL A 82 23.82 -2.81 -7.58
C VAL A 82 25.12 -2.29 -6.98
N SER A 83 25.04 -1.54 -5.87
CA SER A 83 26.21 -0.87 -5.28
C SER A 83 27.17 -1.85 -4.60
N GLY A 84 26.73 -3.07 -4.27
CA GLY A 84 27.49 -4.05 -3.48
C GLY A 84 27.69 -3.62 -2.02
N ASN A 85 27.69 -2.31 -1.77
CA ASN A 85 27.59 -1.67 -0.48
C ASN A 85 26.11 -1.52 -0.11
N ARG A 86 25.63 -2.41 0.76
CA ARG A 86 24.28 -2.29 1.32
C ARG A 86 24.19 -1.00 2.15
N VAL A 87 23.46 0.00 1.65
CA VAL A 87 23.13 1.23 2.39
C VAL A 87 22.34 0.95 3.66
N LEU A 88 21.56 -0.14 3.65
CA LEU A 88 20.74 -0.60 4.78
C LEU A 88 21.02 -2.10 5.09
N SER A 89 22.28 -2.51 5.17
CA SER A 89 22.64 -3.87 5.65
C SER A 89 22.54 -3.95 7.15
N GLY A 90 21.76 -4.91 7.65
CA GLY A 90 21.75 -5.22 9.09
C GLY A 90 20.50 -4.71 9.79
N ASN A 91 20.56 -4.57 11.11
CA ASN A 91 19.39 -4.23 11.93
C ASN A 91 18.72 -2.91 11.53
N GLY A 92 19.48 -1.93 11.02
CA GLY A 92 18.94 -0.63 10.59
C GLY A 92 17.95 -0.71 9.41
N GLY A 93 18.24 -1.54 8.41
CA GLY A 93 17.34 -1.74 7.25
C GLY A 93 16.02 -2.38 7.64
N TYR A 94 16.10 -3.43 8.45
CA TYR A 94 14.92 -4.10 8.97
C TYR A 94 14.12 -3.19 9.93
N LEU A 95 14.76 -2.33 10.71
CA LEU A 95 14.07 -1.34 11.56
C LEU A 95 13.34 -0.29 10.72
N PHE A 96 13.99 0.26 9.69
CA PHE A 96 13.36 1.21 8.78
C PHE A 96 12.16 0.59 8.07
N ASP A 97 12.31 -0.63 7.56
CA ASP A 97 11.22 -1.38 6.93
C ASP A 97 10.09 -1.65 7.93
N PHE A 98 10.41 -2.09 9.16
CA PHE A 98 9.40 -2.38 10.17
C PHE A 98 8.56 -1.15 10.55
N PHE A 99 9.25 -0.06 10.92
CA PHE A 99 8.58 1.19 11.33
C PHE A 99 7.89 1.87 10.14
N GLY A 100 8.53 1.87 8.97
CA GLY A 100 7.98 2.41 7.74
C GLY A 100 6.70 1.69 7.34
N ASP A 101 6.75 0.34 7.20
CA ASP A 101 5.59 -0.49 6.88
C ASP A 101 4.46 -0.25 7.90
N LYS A 102 4.79 -0.11 9.19
CA LYS A 102 3.79 0.15 10.23
C LYS A 102 3.11 1.52 10.08
N ILE A 103 3.88 2.59 9.91
CA ILE A 103 3.33 3.95 9.73
C ILE A 103 2.47 4.00 8.47
N ILE A 104 2.98 3.45 7.37
CA ILE A 104 2.26 3.42 6.09
C ILE A 104 0.97 2.63 6.22
N SER A 105 0.99 1.48 6.90
CA SER A 105 -0.23 0.69 7.14
C SER A 105 -1.33 1.55 7.80
N TYR A 106 -1.00 2.40 8.76
CA TYR A 106 -1.98 3.30 9.39
C TYR A 106 -2.52 4.36 8.44
N PHE A 107 -1.69 4.92 7.56
CA PHE A 107 -2.18 5.81 6.50
C PHE A 107 -3.11 5.09 5.52
N LEU A 108 -2.78 3.86 5.10
CA LEU A 108 -3.58 3.09 4.15
C LEU A 108 -4.96 2.75 4.72
N ILE A 109 -5.04 2.21 5.95
CA ILE A 109 -6.34 1.89 6.58
C ILE A 109 -7.16 3.15 6.86
N SER A 110 -6.53 4.25 7.29
CA SER A 110 -7.22 5.52 7.53
C SER A 110 -7.84 6.07 6.24
N GLY A 111 -7.05 6.13 5.15
CA GLY A 111 -7.54 6.59 3.86
C GLY A 111 -8.61 5.68 3.25
N SER A 112 -8.47 4.37 3.41
CA SER A 112 -9.46 3.38 2.96
C SER A 112 -10.79 3.58 3.69
N SER A 113 -10.73 3.74 5.01
CA SER A 113 -11.91 3.98 5.86
C SER A 113 -12.62 5.29 5.49
N ALA A 114 -11.85 6.35 5.26
CA ALA A 114 -12.37 7.62 4.78
C ALA A 114 -13.06 7.48 3.40
N GLY A 115 -12.42 6.76 2.48
CA GLY A 115 -12.97 6.44 1.17
C GLY A 115 -14.29 5.69 1.24
N PHE A 116 -14.36 4.63 2.04
CA PHE A 116 -15.59 3.87 2.26
C PHE A 116 -16.69 4.74 2.88
N GLY A 117 -16.36 5.53 3.91
CA GLY A 117 -17.31 6.42 4.57
C GLY A 117 -17.99 7.35 3.59
N LEU A 118 -17.21 8.08 2.79
CA LEU A 118 -17.77 9.00 1.78
C LEU A 118 -18.52 8.25 0.66
N THR A 119 -18.01 7.10 0.22
CA THR A 119 -18.66 6.29 -0.81
C THR A 119 -20.06 5.85 -0.36
N VAL A 120 -20.22 5.41 0.89
CA VAL A 120 -21.52 4.99 1.45
C VAL A 120 -22.48 6.16 1.54
N GLU A 121 -22.02 7.33 2.00
CA GLU A 121 -22.84 8.55 2.07
C GLU A 121 -23.34 8.97 0.68
N LEU A 122 -22.48 8.92 -0.34
CA LEU A 122 -22.87 9.24 -1.72
C LEU A 122 -23.89 8.25 -2.30
N ARG A 123 -23.78 6.95 -1.97
CA ARG A 123 -24.75 5.92 -2.40
C ARG A 123 -26.12 6.05 -1.73
N ARG A 124 -26.21 6.72 -0.57
CA ARG A 124 -27.49 6.99 0.10
C ARG A 124 -28.28 8.10 -0.59
N GLY A 125 -27.58 9.09 -1.14
CA GLY A 125 -28.20 10.25 -1.81
C GLY A 125 -28.34 10.13 -3.33
N THR A 126 -27.64 9.18 -3.97
CA THR A 126 -27.58 9.04 -5.43
C THR A 126 -27.52 7.56 -5.82
N PRO A 127 -28.19 7.14 -6.91
CA PRO A 127 -28.06 5.77 -7.42
C PRO A 127 -26.60 5.45 -7.76
N SER A 128 -26.24 4.17 -7.60
CA SER A 128 -24.89 3.68 -7.89
C SER A 128 -24.49 4.03 -9.32
N ASN A 129 -23.35 4.68 -9.47
CA ASN A 129 -22.78 5.06 -10.75
C ASN A 129 -21.31 4.62 -10.83
N SER A 130 -20.77 4.66 -12.04
CA SER A 130 -19.39 4.22 -12.32
C SER A 130 -18.34 4.97 -11.48
N PHE A 131 -18.62 6.20 -11.07
CA PHE A 131 -17.79 6.98 -10.15
C PHE A 131 -17.72 6.30 -8.79
N THR A 132 -18.87 6.05 -8.16
CA THR A 132 -18.95 5.49 -6.81
C THR A 132 -18.52 4.00 -6.76
N ASP A 133 -18.62 3.28 -7.87
CA ASP A 133 -18.06 1.93 -8.01
C ASP A 133 -16.53 1.93 -8.06
N LYS A 134 -15.92 2.84 -8.84
CA LYS A 134 -14.46 3.01 -8.89
C LYS A 134 -13.90 3.46 -7.54
N ALA A 135 -14.60 4.37 -6.85
CA ALA A 135 -14.26 4.83 -5.51
C ALA A 135 -14.20 3.67 -4.51
N HIS A 136 -15.27 2.87 -4.48
CA HIS A 136 -15.39 1.70 -3.63
C HIS A 136 -14.28 0.68 -3.93
N ALA A 137 -14.08 0.34 -5.21
CA ALA A 137 -13.04 -0.57 -5.63
C ALA A 137 -11.64 -0.08 -5.21
N SER A 138 -11.34 1.20 -5.39
CA SER A 138 -10.07 1.77 -4.94
C SER A 138 -9.90 1.70 -3.43
N ALA A 139 -10.94 2.02 -2.66
CA ALA A 139 -10.91 1.91 -1.20
C ALA A 139 -10.67 0.46 -0.74
N SER A 140 -11.29 -0.53 -1.41
CA SER A 140 -11.05 -1.95 -1.16
C SER A 140 -9.61 -2.38 -1.47
N LEU A 141 -9.06 -1.97 -2.61
CA LEU A 141 -7.66 -2.28 -2.96
C LEU A 141 -6.69 -1.65 -1.96
N LEU A 142 -7.00 -0.45 -1.46
CA LEU A 142 -6.21 0.21 -0.42
C LEU A 142 -6.25 -0.54 0.91
N LEU A 143 -7.39 -1.14 1.26
CA LEU A 143 -7.53 -2.00 2.45
C LEU A 143 -6.70 -3.29 2.31
N ILE A 144 -6.70 -3.90 1.13
CA ILE A 144 -5.89 -5.09 0.85
C ILE A 144 -4.40 -4.73 0.95
N ALA A 145 -3.99 -3.60 0.38
CA ALA A 145 -2.63 -3.08 0.50
C ALA A 145 -2.24 -2.83 1.96
N PHE A 146 -3.15 -2.30 2.79
CA PHE A 146 -2.97 -2.19 4.23
C PHE A 146 -2.66 -3.55 4.87
N LEU A 147 -3.47 -4.57 4.59
CA LEU A 147 -3.31 -5.90 5.21
C LEU A 147 -1.93 -6.49 4.88
N PHE A 148 -1.52 -6.44 3.62
CA PHE A 148 -0.21 -6.94 3.22
C PHE A 148 0.94 -6.16 3.84
N THR A 149 0.83 -4.83 3.92
CA THR A 149 1.83 -3.99 4.57
C THR A 149 1.92 -4.28 6.08
N ALA A 150 0.78 -4.46 6.75
CA ALA A 150 0.73 -4.80 8.17
C ALA A 150 1.37 -6.18 8.44
N VAL A 151 1.03 -7.18 7.64
CA VAL A 151 1.62 -8.52 7.74
C VAL A 151 3.14 -8.48 7.46
N ALA A 152 3.57 -7.70 6.47
CA ALA A 152 5.00 -7.50 6.18
C ALA A 152 5.74 -6.84 7.35
N SER A 153 5.14 -5.85 8.00
CA SER A 153 5.68 -5.25 9.22
C SER A 153 5.84 -6.31 10.32
N THR A 154 4.83 -7.14 10.58
CA THR A 154 4.92 -8.20 11.59
C THR A 154 6.04 -9.21 11.30
N PHE A 155 6.17 -9.67 10.05
CA PHE A 155 7.28 -10.55 9.66
C PHE A 155 8.66 -9.89 9.82
N THR A 156 8.77 -8.61 9.49
CA THR A 156 10.00 -7.83 9.66
C THR A 156 10.37 -7.70 11.14
N SER A 157 9.38 -7.52 12.03
CA SER A 157 9.57 -7.51 13.49
C SER A 157 10.13 -8.82 14.03
N PHE A 158 9.57 -9.96 13.58
CA PHE A 158 10.09 -11.28 13.98
C PHE A 158 11.53 -11.50 13.49
N ALA A 159 11.83 -11.07 12.26
CA ALA A 159 13.18 -11.14 11.72
C ALA A 159 14.18 -10.28 12.51
N LEU A 160 13.76 -9.11 13.00
CA LEU A 160 14.55 -8.26 13.91
C LEU A 160 14.81 -8.95 15.25
N SER A 161 13.76 -9.44 15.91
CA SER A 161 13.86 -10.05 17.24
C SER A 161 14.82 -11.25 17.25
N LYS A 162 14.75 -12.12 16.23
CA LYS A 162 15.64 -13.28 16.12
C LYS A 162 17.12 -12.90 15.93
N LYS A 163 17.39 -11.74 15.33
CA LYS A 163 18.76 -11.27 15.08
C LYS A 163 19.41 -10.60 16.29
N THR A 164 18.60 -10.08 17.21
CA THR A 164 19.08 -9.46 18.46
C THR A 164 19.39 -10.51 19.54
N ASN A 165 18.83 -11.72 19.43
CA ASN A 165 19.02 -12.84 20.37
C ASN A 165 20.07 -13.87 19.90
N SER A 166 20.83 -13.58 18.85
CA SER A 166 21.88 -14.44 18.28
C SER A 166 23.23 -13.71 18.29
#